data_AF-A0A950PTZ3-F1
#
_entry.id   AF-A0A950PTZ3-F1
#
_cell.length_a   1.000
_cell.length_b   1.000
_cell.length_c   1.000
_cell.angle_alpha   90.00
_cell.angle_beta   90.00
_cell.angle_gamma   90.00
#
_symmetry.space_group_name_H-M   'P 1'
#
loop_
_entity.id
_entity.type
_entity.pdbx_description
1 polymer ?
#
loop_
_entity_poly.entity_id
_entity_poly.type
_entity_poly.pdbx_seq_one_letter_code
_entity_poly.pdbx_strand_id
1 'polypeptide(L)' 'LPGFGDQKAKIFIALLGKRMGVQPPGWQEAAGFYAEHGCYSVADVDGPDSLAKVREYKRAAKAEAKTKAKAAKS' A
#
# COMPACT_ATOMS: atom_id res chain seq x y z
N LEU A 1 -16.09 6.87 7.09
CA LEU A 1 -16.24 7.04 5.63
C LEU A 1 -16.65 5.70 5.02
N PRO A 2 -17.90 5.55 4.56
CA PRO A 2 -18.32 4.33 3.86
C PRO A 2 -17.35 4.02 2.70
N GLY A 3 -16.83 2.79 2.66
CA GLY A 3 -15.86 2.35 1.63
C GLY A 3 -14.39 2.74 1.87
N PHE A 4 -14.09 3.46 2.95
CA PHE A 4 -12.74 3.89 3.33
C PHE A 4 -12.34 3.22 4.67
N GLY A 5 -11.83 2.00 4.56
CA GLY A 5 -11.36 1.23 5.71
C GLY A 5 -9.94 1.61 6.14
N ASP A 6 -9.51 1.03 7.27
CA ASP A 6 -8.21 1.28 7.91
C ASP A 6 -7.02 1.19 6.94
N GLN A 7 -6.97 0.16 6.10
CA GLN A 7 -5.91 0.01 5.10
C GLN A 7 -5.82 1.19 4.13
N LYS A 8 -6.96 1.70 3.64
CA LYS A 8 -6.98 2.83 2.70
C LYS A 8 -6.61 4.14 3.40
N ALA A 9 -7.01 4.29 4.66
CA ALA A 9 -6.61 5.44 5.48
C ALA A 9 -5.09 5.50 5.67
N LYS A 10 -4.48 4.36 6.00
CA LYS A 10 -3.03 4.25 6.14
C LYS A 10 -2.27 4.55 4.83
N ILE A 11 -2.75 4.04 3.70
CA ILE A 11 -2.19 4.36 2.37
C ILE A 11 -2.32 5.86 2.06
N PHE A 12 -3.45 6.47 2.43
CA PHE A 12 -3.67 7.89 2.20
C PHE A 12 -2.73 8.76 3.05
N ILE A 13 -2.53 8.43 4.32
CA ILE A 13 -1.54 9.10 5.18
C ILE A 13 -0.13 8.95 4.59
N ALA A 14 0.23 7.75 4.13
CA ALA A 14 1.51 7.53 3.48
C ALA A 14 1.69 8.38 2.20
N LEU A 15 0.63 8.53 1.40
CA LEU A 15 0.64 9.39 0.20
C LEU A 15 0.92 10.85 0.59
N LEU A 16 0.22 11.36 1.61
CA LEU A 16 0.40 12.72 2.12
C LEU A 16 1.83 12.95 2.64
N GLY A 17 2.34 12.04 3.46
CA GLY A 17 3.68 12.17 4.05
C GLY A 17 4.83 12.00 3.05
N LYS A 18 4.74 11.03 2.15
CA LYS A 18 5.81 10.73 1.19
C LYS A 18 5.83 11.67 -0.01
N ARG A 19 4.66 12.03 -0.54
CA ARG A 19 4.55 12.71 -1.85
C ARG A 19 4.20 14.19 -1.71
N MET A 20 3.45 14.54 -0.66
CA MET A 20 3.02 15.92 -0.43
C MET A 20 3.79 16.62 0.70
N GLY A 21 4.73 15.92 1.35
CA GLY A 21 5.54 16.47 2.44
C GLY A 21 4.77 16.77 3.73
N VAL A 22 3.55 16.25 3.88
CA VAL A 22 2.72 16.44 5.09
C VAL A 22 3.18 15.46 6.17
N GLN A 23 4.16 15.88 6.96
CA GLN A 23 4.86 15.02 7.93
C GLN A 23 4.72 15.51 9.38
N PRO A 24 3.50 15.62 9.93
CA PRO A 24 3.33 15.96 11.35
C PRO A 24 3.89 14.85 12.24
N PRO A 25 4.28 15.14 13.50
CA PRO A 25 4.72 14.11 14.44
C PRO A 25 3.73 12.95 14.51
N GLY A 26 4.21 11.70 14.44
CA GLY A 26 3.38 10.50 14.50
C GLY A 26 2.81 10.00 13.17
N TRP A 27 3.11 10.66 12.04
CA TRP A 27 2.52 10.29 10.74
C TRP A 27 2.95 8.91 10.24
N GLN A 28 4.17 8.48 10.57
CA GLN A 28 4.72 7.19 10.14
C GLN A 28 4.02 6.04 10.87
N GLU A 29 3.80 6.20 12.17
CA GLU A 29 3.04 5.27 13.01
C GLU A 29 1.59 5.18 12.55
N ALA A 30 0.98 6.32 12.20
CA ALA A 30 -0.38 6.37 11.67
C ALA A 30 -0.50 5.72 10.27
N ALA A 31 0.51 5.85 9.42
CA ALA A 31 0.59 5.15 8.13
C ALA A 31 0.98 3.65 8.27
N GLY A 32 1.59 3.27 9.40
CA GLY A 32 2.07 1.92 9.68
C GLY A 32 3.04 1.42 8.60
N PHE A 33 2.85 0.17 8.17
CA PHE A 33 3.64 -0.46 7.09
C PHE A 33 3.78 0.47 5.86
N TYR A 34 2.73 1.21 5.48
CA TYR A 34 2.77 2.06 4.30
C TYR A 34 3.68 3.29 4.42
N ALA A 35 4.17 3.64 5.61
CA ALA A 35 5.18 4.68 5.80
C ALA A 35 6.55 4.29 5.23
N GLU A 36 6.86 3.00 5.14
CA GLU A 36 8.14 2.49 4.65
C GLU A 36 8.22 2.49 3.12
N HIS A 37 9.39 2.79 2.57
CA HIS A 37 9.64 2.70 1.13
C HIS A 37 9.64 1.23 0.69
N GLY A 38 9.03 0.93 -0.46
CA GLY A 38 8.99 -0.44 -0.99
C GLY A 38 7.76 -1.26 -0.58
N CYS A 39 6.78 -0.64 0.08
CA CYS A 39 5.48 -1.28 0.37
C CYS A 39 4.56 -1.41 -0.86
N TYR A 40 5.07 -1.04 -2.04
CA TYR A 40 4.41 -1.10 -3.35
C TYR A 40 2.93 -0.69 -3.29
N SER A 41 2.70 0.49 -2.73
CA SER A 41 1.39 1.12 -2.63
C SER A 41 1.25 2.29 -3.60
N VAL A 42 0.06 2.89 -3.67
CA VAL A 42 -0.12 4.12 -4.46
C VAL A 42 0.73 5.27 -3.92
N ALA A 43 1.09 5.25 -2.64
CA ALA A 43 1.99 6.24 -2.05
C ALA A 43 3.42 6.18 -2.62
N ASP A 44 3.82 5.04 -3.20
CA ASP A 44 5.11 4.81 -3.86
C ASP A 44 5.05 5.09 -5.38
N VAL A 45 3.92 5.67 -5.80
CA VAL A 45 3.42 6.13 -7.12
C VAL A 45 4.16 7.19 -7.92
N ASP A 46 5.47 7.24 -8.10
CA ASP A 46 6.14 8.44 -8.68
C ASP A 46 6.17 8.64 -10.20
N GLY A 47 5.86 7.62 -10.99
CA GLY A 47 5.90 7.68 -12.44
C GLY A 47 5.48 6.36 -13.10
N PRO A 48 5.66 6.23 -14.43
CA PRO A 48 5.28 5.03 -15.17
C PRO A 48 5.98 3.76 -14.66
N ASP A 49 7.26 3.85 -14.32
CA ASP A 49 8.07 2.70 -13.88
C ASP A 49 7.68 2.20 -12.49
N SER A 50 7.46 3.11 -11.53
CA SER A 50 6.97 2.74 -10.20
C SER A 50 5.53 2.22 -10.26
N LEU A 51 4.69 2.74 -11.16
CA LEU A 51 3.35 2.20 -11.40
C LEU A 51 3.42 0.75 -11.92
N ALA A 52 4.34 0.45 -12.83
CA ALA A 52 4.54 -0.91 -13.32
C ALA A 52 4.95 -1.85 -12.18
N LYS A 53 5.93 -1.46 -11.35
CA LYS A 53 6.37 -2.23 -10.17
C LYS A 53 5.23 -2.50 -9.18
N VAL A 54 4.42 -1.48 -8.87
CA VAL A 54 3.26 -1.65 -7.98
C VAL A 54 2.22 -2.60 -8.55
N ARG A 55 1.98 -2.55 -9.88
CA ARG A 55 1.06 -3.48 -10.55
C ARG A 55 1.58 -4.90 -10.52
N GLU A 56 2.86 -5.11 -10.79
CA GLU A 56 3.50 -6.43 -10.74
C GLU A 56 3.43 -7.02 -9.33
N TYR A 57 3.81 -6.24 -8.32
CA TYR A 57 3.74 -6.67 -6.92
C TYR A 57 2.31 -7.05 -6.50
N LYS A 58 1.31 -6.22 -6.84
CA LYS A 58 -0.10 -6.53 -6.55
C LYS A 58 -0.58 -7.79 -7.27
N ARG A 59 -0.11 -8.05 -8.49
CA ARG A 59 -0.44 -9.27 -9.23
C ARG A 59 0.15 -10.51 -8.54
N ALA A 60 1.42 -10.45 -8.13
CA ALA A 60 2.08 -11.52 -7.41
C ALA A 60 1.40 -11.82 -6.06
N ALA A 61 1.18 -10.79 -5.24
CA ALA A 61 0.50 -10.92 -3.94
C ALA A 61 -0.93 -11.50 -4.09
N LYS A 62 -1.67 -11.11 -5.14
CA LYS A 62 -3.00 -11.67 -5.42
C LYS A 62 -2.93 -13.13 -5.85
N ALA A 63 -1.92 -13.52 -6.64
CA ALA A 63 -1.71 -14.90 -7.03
C ALA A 63 -1.41 -15.78 -5.81
N GLU A 64 -0.53 -15.33 -4.92
CA GLU A 64 -0.20 -16.01 -3.66
C GLU A 64 -1.40 -16.11 -2.72
N ALA A 65 -2.20 -15.05 -2.58
CA ALA A 65 -3.42 -15.11 -1.79
C ALA A 65 -4.42 -16.12 -2.37
N LYS A 66 -4.52 -16.22 -3.71
CA LYS A 66 -5.38 -17.20 -4.38
C LYS A 66 -4.89 -18.64 -4.19
N THR A 67 -3.58 -18.88 -4.21
CA THR A 67 -3.02 -20.22 -3.94
C THR A 67 -3.22 -20.63 -2.49
N LYS A 68 -2.94 -19.73 -1.53
CA LYS A 68 -3.21 -19.95 -0.10
C LYS A 68 -4.69 -20.22 0.17
N ALA A 69 -5.59 -19.44 -0.45
CA ALA A 69 -7.03 -19.66 -0.32
C ALA A 69 -7.50 -21.00 -0.93
N LYS A 70 -6.84 -21.49 -1.98
CA LYS A 70 -7.12 -22.80 -2.58
C LYS A 70 -6.60 -23.96 -1.70
N ALA A 71 -5.41 -23.80 -1.12
CA ALA A 71 -4.80 -24.78 -0.21
C ALA A 71 -5.57 -24.91 1.11
N ALA A 72 -6.10 -23.81 1.65
CA ALA A 72 -6.94 -23.85 2.86
C ALA A 72 -8.35 -24.45 2.65
N LYS A 73 -8.72 -24.72 1.39
CA LYS A 73 -10.02 -25.27 1.00
C LYS A 73 -9.95 -26.73 0.52
N SER A 74 -8.75 -27.29 0.50
CA SER A 74 -8.44 -28.69 0.13
C SER A 74 -8.05 -29.45 1.40
#